data_AF-A0A350JJM5-F1
#
_entry.id   AF-A0A350JJM5-F1
#
_cell.length_a   1.000
_cell.length_b   1.000
_cell.length_c   1.000
_cell.angle_alpha   90.00
_cell.angle_beta   90.00
_cell.angle_gamma   90.00
#
_symmetry.space_group_name_H-M   'P 1'
#
loop_
_entity.id
_entity.type
_entity.pdbx_description
1 polymer ?
#
loop_
_entity_poly.entity_id
_entity_poly.type
_entity_poly.pdbx_seq_one_letter_code
_entity_poly.pdbx_strand_id
1 'polypeptide(L)' 'MVFIYVKEQMVKWSMSMTKAAYSVRELVELGLGSQSHIRRLMKANIIPVIRLGHRELIPAYWVEDNFLKPAQTN' A
#
# COMPACT_ATOMS: atom_id res chain seq x y z
N MET A 1 -6.45 32.55 -8.80
CA MET A 1 -6.81 31.16 -9.14
C MET A 1 -5.59 30.24 -8.97
N VAL A 2 -4.99 30.23 -7.78
CA VAL A 2 -3.80 29.39 -7.45
C VAL A 2 -3.99 28.75 -6.06
N PHE A 3 -4.71 29.44 -5.17
CA PHE A 3 -5.12 28.94 -3.86
C PHE A 3 -6.06 27.72 -3.88
N ILE A 4 -6.80 27.48 -4.98
CA ILE A 4 -7.69 26.31 -5.11
C ILE A 4 -6.85 25.05 -5.32
N TYR A 5 -5.79 25.14 -6.13
CA TYR A 5 -4.94 23.99 -6.48
C TYR A 5 -4.12 23.48 -5.28
N VAL A 6 -3.67 24.38 -4.41
CA VAL A 6 -2.93 24.01 -3.20
C VAL A 6 -3.84 23.33 -2.18
N LYS A 7 -5.07 23.81 -1.98
CA LYS A 7 -6.03 23.13 -1.09
C LYS A 7 -6.42 21.74 -1.60
N GLU A 8 -6.55 21.57 -2.91
CA GLU A 8 -6.90 20.28 -3.51
C GLU A 8 -5.78 19.23 -3.33
N GLN A 9 -4.52 19.65 -3.44
CA GLN A 9 -3.36 18.82 -3.09
C GLN A 9 -3.34 18.51 -1.58
N MET A 10 -3.57 19.51 -0.73
CA MET A 10 -3.51 19.36 0.73
C MET A 10 -4.60 18.44 1.30
N VAL A 11 -5.80 18.42 0.69
CA VAL A 11 -6.89 17.50 1.05
C VAL A 11 -6.62 16.08 0.55
N LYS A 12 -5.90 15.92 -0.57
CA LYS A 12 -5.48 14.61 -1.08
C LYS A 12 -4.47 13.89 -0.16
N TRP A 13 -3.64 14.66 0.54
CA TRP A 13 -2.70 14.14 1.55
C TRP A 13 -3.34 13.88 2.91
N SER A 14 -4.47 14.52 3.26
CA SER A 14 -5.19 14.24 4.51
C SER A 14 -6.17 13.06 4.41
N MET A 15 -6.32 12.46 3.21
CA MET A 15 -7.09 11.24 2.98
C MET A 15 -6.22 9.99 2.83
N SER A 16 -4.93 10.03 3.23
CA SER A 16 -4.17 8.79 3.41
C SER A 16 -4.38 8.25 4.83
N MET A 17 -4.85 7.00 4.90
CA MET A 17 -4.94 6.10 6.08
C MET A 17 -6.31 5.90 6.71
N THR A 18 -7.23 5.29 5.96
CA THR A 18 -8.30 4.45 6.56
C THR A 18 -8.51 3.16 5.78
N LYS A 19 -7.51 2.76 4.98
CA LYS A 19 -7.61 1.48 4.27
C LYS A 19 -7.07 0.40 5.20
N ALA A 20 -7.90 -0.55 5.59
CA ALA A 20 -7.47 -1.61 6.51
C ALA A 20 -6.52 -2.61 5.83
N ALA A 21 -6.70 -2.83 4.52
CA ALA A 21 -5.89 -3.77 3.75
C ALA A 21 -5.87 -3.40 2.25
N TYR A 22 -4.81 -3.82 1.57
CA TYR A 22 -4.57 -3.65 0.14
C TYR A 22 -4.67 -5.00 -0.58
N SER A 23 -5.22 -5.00 -1.78
CA SER A 23 -5.14 -6.16 -2.67
C SER A 23 -3.81 -6.19 -3.42
N VAL A 24 -3.45 -7.37 -3.94
CA VAL A 24 -2.25 -7.55 -4.78
C VAL A 24 -2.25 -6.60 -5.98
N ARG A 25 -3.41 -6.31 -6.59
CA ARG A 25 -3.51 -5.38 -7.71
C ARG A 25 -3.13 -3.96 -7.31
N GLU A 26 -3.63 -3.50 -6.17
CA GLU A 26 -3.39 -2.15 -5.69
C GLU A 26 -1.92 -1.93 -5.32
N LEU A 27 -1.26 -2.95 -4.74
CA LEU A 27 0.17 -2.87 -4.49
C LEU A 27 1.00 -2.74 -5.78
N VAL A 28 0.54 -3.37 -6.87
CA VAL A 28 1.19 -3.25 -8.19
C VAL A 28 0.96 -1.87 -8.78
N GLU A 29 -0.25 -1.31 -8.64
CA GLU A 29 -0.57 0.06 -9.07
C GLU A 29 0.24 1.10 -8.28
N LEU A 30 0.54 0.82 -7.01
CA LEU A 30 1.45 1.63 -6.18
C LEU A 30 2.93 1.45 -6.55
N GLY A 31 3.26 0.56 -7.49
CA GLY A 31 4.64 0.31 -7.92
C GLY A 31 5.47 -0.52 -6.93
N LEU A 32 4.84 -1.18 -5.95
CA LEU A 32 5.51 -1.94 -4.89
C LEU A 32 6.05 -3.30 -5.35
N GLY A 33 5.82 -3.66 -6.61
CA GLY A 33 6.34 -4.88 -7.23
C GLY A 33 5.43 -5.41 -8.34
N SER A 34 5.81 -6.54 -8.94
CA SER A 34 4.93 -7.25 -9.88
C SER A 34 3.99 -8.20 -9.13
N GLN A 35 2.81 -8.48 -9.69
CA GLN A 35 1.85 -9.40 -9.07
C GLN A 35 2.48 -10.77 -8.75
N SER A 36 3.34 -11.28 -9.63
CA SER A 36 4.02 -12.57 -9.45
C SER A 36 5.00 -12.53 -8.28
N HIS A 37 5.71 -11.42 -8.08
CA HIS A 37 6.60 -11.24 -6.93
C HIS A 37 5.80 -11.25 -5.63
N ILE A 38 4.75 -10.43 -5.55
CA ILE A 38 3.89 -10.33 -4.36
C ILE A 38 3.27 -11.70 -4.02
N ARG A 39 2.74 -12.42 -5.01
CA ARG A 39 2.21 -13.78 -4.80
C ARG A 39 3.25 -14.77 -4.28
N ARG A 40 4.52 -14.67 -4.68
CA ARG A 40 5.58 -15.51 -4.11
C ARG A 40 5.82 -15.17 -2.64
N LEU A 41 5.87 -13.89 -2.30
CA LEU A 41 6.05 -13.45 -0.92
C LEU A 41 4.89 -13.89 -0.01
N MET A 42 3.66 -13.86 -0.53
CA MET A 42 2.47 -14.40 0.15
C MET A 42 2.61 -15.90 0.41
N LYS A 43 2.98 -16.68 -0.63
CA LYS A 43 3.20 -18.13 -0.48
C LYS A 43 4.35 -18.48 0.45
N ALA A 44 5.37 -17.63 0.51
CA ALA A 44 6.52 -17.79 1.40
C ALA A 44 6.24 -17.33 2.84
N ASN A 45 5.03 -16.85 3.15
CA ASN A 45 4.66 -16.24 4.45
C ASN A 45 5.60 -15.09 4.88
N ILE A 46 6.24 -14.42 3.91
CA ILE A 46 7.09 -13.25 4.18
C ILE A 46 6.23 -12.03 4.47
N ILE A 47 5.09 -11.92 3.78
CA ILE A 47 4.13 -10.84 4.01
C ILE A 47 2.88 -11.38 4.69
N PRO A 48 2.31 -10.65 5.67
CA PRO A 48 1.07 -11.05 6.30
C PRO A 48 -0.08 -10.96 5.29
N VAL A 49 -0.90 -12.00 5.27
CA VAL A 49 -2.08 -12.08 4.40
C VAL A 49 -3.31 -12.30 5.27
N ILE A 50 -4.29 -11.40 5.14
CA ILE A 50 -5.63 -11.53 5.71
C ILE A 50 -6.54 -12.10 4.63
N ARG A 51 -7.19 -13.22 4.95
CA ARG A 51 -8.18 -13.85 4.07
C ARG A 51 -9.58 -13.37 4.46
N LEU A 52 -10.20 -12.58 3.60
CA LEU A 52 -11.58 -12.11 3.74
C LEU A 52 -12.44 -12.87 2.73
N GLY A 53 -12.95 -14.02 3.16
CA GLY A 53 -13.64 -14.99 2.30
C GLY A 53 -12.69 -15.53 1.23
N HIS A 54 -13.00 -15.26 -0.04
CA HIS A 54 -12.17 -15.67 -1.19
C HIS A 54 -11.06 -14.67 -1.55
N ARG A 55 -11.00 -13.52 -0.87
CA ARG A 55 -10.04 -12.46 -1.18
C ARG A 55 -8.85 -12.56 -0.24
N GLU A 56 -7.66 -12.52 -0.83
CA GLU A 56 -6.40 -12.40 -0.12
C GLU A 56 -5.98 -10.93 -0.15
N LEU A 57 -5.89 -10.34 1.05
CA LEU A 57 -5.56 -8.93 1.23
C LEU A 57 -4.34 -8.82 2.15
N ILE A 58 -3.56 -7.78 1.94
CA ILE A 58 -2.33 -7.51 2.68
C ILE A 58 -2.61 -6.32 3.60
N PRO A 59 -2.39 -6.43 4.91
CA PRO A 59 -2.70 -5.36 5.86
C PRO A 59 -1.98 -4.06 5.50
N ALA A 60 -2.67 -2.93 5.64
CA ALA A 60 -2.10 -1.62 5.32
C ALA A 60 -0.90 -1.26 6.19
N TYR A 61 -0.97 -1.53 7.50
CA TYR A 61 0.13 -1.26 8.43
C TYR A 61 1.46 -1.87 7.96
N TRP A 62 1.42 -3.10 7.43
CA TRP A 62 2.62 -3.80 6.99
C TRP A 62 3.19 -3.19 5.71
N VAL A 63 2.32 -2.78 4.79
CA VAL A 63 2.71 -2.12 3.55
C VAL A 63 3.36 -0.77 3.85
N GLU A 64 2.74 0.01 4.73
CA GLU A 64 3.22 1.33 5.12
C GLU A 64 4.58 1.24 5.85
N ASP A 65 4.72 0.30 6.78
CA ASP A 65 5.95 0.13 7.55
C ASP A 65 7.14 -0.39 6.72
N ASN A 66 6.91 -1.28 5.74
CA ASN A 66 7.99 -1.92 4.98
C ASN A 66 8.33 -1.22 3.68
N PHE A 67 7.37 -0.51 3.06
CA PHE A 67 7.58 0.11 1.75
C PHE A 67 7.54 1.64 1.76
N LEU A 68 6.75 2.27 2.63
CA LEU A 68 6.64 3.74 2.65
C LEU A 68 7.67 4.41 3.53
N LYS A 69 8.34 3.68 4.42
CA LYS A 69 9.52 4.22 5.10
C LYS A 69 10.67 4.21 4.10
N PRO A 70 11.15 5.38 3.60
CA PRO A 70 12.40 5.39 2.87
C PRO A 70 13.43 4.82 3.83
N ALA A 71 14.07 3.71 3.43
CA ALA A 71 15.28 3.26 4.08
C ALA A 71 16.18 4.49 4.17
N GLN A 72 16.43 4.93 5.40
CA GLN A 72 17.33 6.03 5.67
C GLN A 72 18.71 5.53 5.22
N THR A 73 19.07 5.83 3.98
CA THR A 73 20.41 5.60 3.44
C THR A 73 21.36 6.45 4.26
N ASN A 74 22.05 5.81 5.21
CA ASN A 74 23.29 6.29 5.79
C ASN A 74 24.44 6.01 4.83
#